data_AF-U1I3S5-F1
#
_entry.id   AF-U1I3S5-F1
#
_cell.length_a   1.000
_cell.length_b   1.000
_cell.length_c   1.000
_cell.angle_alpha   90.00
_cell.angle_beta   90.00
_cell.angle_gamma   90.00
#
_symmetry.space_group_name_H-M   'P 1'
#
loop_
_entity.id
_entity.type
_entity.pdbx_description
1 polymer ?
#
loop_
_entity_poly.entity_id
_entity_poly.type
_entity_poly.pdbx_seq_one_letter_code
_entity_poly.pdbx_strand_id
1 'polypeptide(L)'
;MQIFGVTGESLGRIGTEAKQEREQAPEPEWKGILVAKPSVSVRKGIAWGTNPPSEPTSTLVLTSAKSYYVDIRFSLTGPTATSPPHYWAFAGTSKSTFPPRNPISPPHHPTPPPTRETHPISFPCSTHTTWTRFLDSRGDITTPDDGTTYLLHNGDCLETGQMINPDTRILQSYQELWTSPPANDVEQRDRASDGEQRLTRDESPPTQHQSTGSEVKVKAIVALLHRRPQPPHLATESGSGSASGSEVKGMIVRIGNYCQGIIEVPPSTSSDVESGVCHPSTAQAGSVRVERWRFNSKTDSILSGIGTGEVLEEEGKRRRAEGEDGEVGKWTRDERSTYQEDKAQGIWMPCLWVCEGKRRVGDSTEKEGFVGTWRIVEAEGW
;
A
#
# COMPACT_ATOMS: atom_id res chain seq x y z
N MET A 1 -6.57 19.54 51.78
CA MET A 1 -7.40 19.29 52.99
C MET A 1 -7.92 17.86 52.94
N GLN A 2 -7.78 17.07 54.00
CA GLN A 2 -8.15 15.65 54.02
C GLN A 2 -9.57 15.50 54.59
N ILE A 3 -10.45 14.83 53.88
CA ILE A 3 -11.86 14.69 54.24
C ILE A 3 -12.11 13.28 54.72
N PHE A 4 -12.85 13.16 55.82
CA PHE A 4 -13.30 11.90 56.38
C PHE A 4 -14.81 11.80 56.30
N GLY A 5 -15.31 10.61 56.01
CA GLY A 5 -16.73 10.27 56.05
C GLY A 5 -17.26 10.25 57.46
N VAL A 6 -18.59 10.19 57.59
CA VAL A 6 -19.29 10.24 58.88
C VAL A 6 -18.97 9.03 59.76
N THR A 7 -18.49 7.93 59.14
CA THR A 7 -18.01 6.71 59.80
C THR A 7 -16.48 6.68 60.02
N GLY A 8 -15.78 7.78 59.70
CA GLY A 8 -14.36 7.96 59.98
C GLY A 8 -13.40 7.46 58.90
N GLU A 9 -13.88 6.89 57.79
CA GLU A 9 -13.05 6.52 56.65
C GLU A 9 -12.53 7.76 55.91
N SER A 10 -11.26 7.73 55.48
CA SER A 10 -10.67 8.80 54.68
C SER A 10 -11.26 8.78 53.27
N LEU A 11 -12.03 9.81 52.90
CA LEU A 11 -12.65 9.95 51.57
C LEU A 11 -11.76 10.68 50.55
N GLY A 12 -10.54 11.06 50.94
CA GLY A 12 -9.53 11.63 50.06
C GLY A 12 -9.09 13.04 50.45
N ARG A 13 -8.18 13.62 49.65
CA ARG A 13 -7.65 14.98 49.85
C ARG A 13 -8.17 15.91 48.74
N ILE A 14 -8.88 16.97 49.13
CA ILE A 14 -9.14 18.11 48.23
C ILE A 14 -7.82 18.86 48.03
N GLY A 15 -7.42 19.02 46.77
CA GLY A 15 -6.25 19.79 46.34
C GLY A 15 -5.09 18.96 45.77
N THR A 16 -5.20 17.64 45.72
CA THR A 16 -4.32 16.81 44.89
C THR A 16 -5.15 16.35 43.70
N GLU A 17 -4.94 16.97 42.54
CA GLU A 17 -5.31 16.37 41.26
C GLU A 17 -4.52 15.07 41.16
N ALA A 18 -5.10 13.99 41.69
CA ALA A 18 -4.70 12.66 41.27
C ALA A 18 -4.96 12.66 39.77
N LYS A 19 -3.88 12.76 39.00
CA LYS A 19 -3.87 12.49 37.57
C LYS A 19 -4.29 11.02 37.46
N GLN A 20 -5.60 10.79 37.51
CA GLN A 20 -6.20 9.52 37.20
C GLN A 20 -5.86 9.34 35.73
N GLU A 21 -4.74 8.66 35.48
CA GLU A 21 -4.53 7.98 34.23
C GLU A 21 -5.76 7.09 34.08
N ARG A 22 -6.74 7.60 33.33
CA ARG A 22 -7.88 6.81 32.88
C ARG A 22 -7.23 5.67 32.12
N GLU A 23 -7.14 4.50 32.75
CA GLU A 23 -6.82 3.26 32.07
C GLU A 23 -7.82 3.17 30.92
N GLN A 24 -7.34 3.49 29.72
CA GLN A 24 -8.15 3.38 28.53
C GLN A 24 -8.45 1.90 28.38
N ALA A 25 -9.73 1.55 28.38
CA ALA A 25 -10.15 0.18 28.10
C ALA A 25 -9.41 -0.32 26.85
N PRO A 26 -8.91 -1.57 26.85
CA PRO A 26 -8.13 -2.09 25.74
C PRO A 26 -8.88 -1.87 24.43
N GLU A 27 -8.15 -1.41 23.41
CA GLU A 27 -8.74 -1.23 22.09
C GLU A 27 -9.25 -2.57 21.57
N PRO A 28 -10.44 -2.60 20.92
CA PRO A 28 -10.96 -3.85 20.39
C PRO A 28 -10.07 -4.36 19.26
N GLU A 29 -9.83 -5.68 19.23
CA GLU A 29 -8.90 -6.36 18.32
C GLU A 29 -9.10 -6.00 16.85
N TRP A 30 -10.36 -5.85 16.41
CA TRP A 30 -10.69 -5.50 15.02
C TRP A 30 -10.06 -4.18 14.56
N LYS A 31 -9.79 -3.24 15.47
CA LYS A 31 -9.10 -1.99 15.12
C LYS A 31 -7.69 -2.29 14.64
N GLY A 32 -6.96 -3.11 15.39
CA GLY A 32 -5.60 -3.51 15.07
C GLY A 32 -5.53 -4.19 13.71
N ILE A 33 -6.51 -5.05 13.39
CA ILE A 33 -6.62 -5.72 12.09
C ILE A 33 -6.83 -4.69 10.96
N LEU A 34 -7.79 -3.78 11.14
CA LEU A 34 -8.21 -2.87 10.07
C LEU A 34 -7.16 -1.80 9.72
N VAL A 35 -6.37 -1.37 10.71
CA VAL A 35 -5.26 -0.42 10.48
C VAL A 35 -3.89 -1.07 10.51
N ALA A 36 -3.82 -2.41 10.45
CA ALA A 36 -2.57 -3.13 10.43
C ALA A 36 -1.69 -2.64 9.27
N LYS A 37 -0.46 -2.24 9.60
CA LYS A 37 0.57 -1.86 8.63
C LYS A 37 1.90 -2.49 9.05
N PRO A 38 2.80 -2.81 8.11
CA PRO A 38 2.58 -2.75 6.65
C PRO A 38 1.52 -3.76 6.17
N SER A 39 0.87 -3.48 5.04
CA SER A 39 -0.20 -4.30 4.47
C SER A 39 -0.08 -4.51 2.97
N VAL A 40 -0.55 -5.68 2.52
CA VAL A 40 -0.67 -6.07 1.12
C VAL A 40 -2.15 -6.33 0.85
N SER A 41 -2.76 -5.55 -0.03
CA SER A 41 -4.19 -5.66 -0.35
C SER A 41 -4.39 -6.02 -1.82
N VAL A 42 -5.15 -7.09 -2.07
CA VAL A 42 -5.57 -7.51 -3.41
C VAL A 42 -7.05 -7.20 -3.57
N ARG A 43 -7.42 -6.54 -4.66
CA ARG A 43 -8.84 -6.29 -4.95
C ARG A 43 -9.49 -7.53 -5.55
N LYS A 44 -10.60 -7.96 -4.96
CA LYS A 44 -11.43 -9.08 -5.43
C LYS A 44 -12.53 -8.61 -6.37
N GLY A 45 -12.92 -7.34 -6.29
CA GLY A 45 -13.90 -6.75 -7.19
C GLY A 45 -14.24 -5.31 -6.86
N ILE A 46 -14.81 -4.64 -7.85
CA ILE A 46 -15.36 -3.29 -7.79
C ILE A 46 -16.78 -3.29 -8.34
N ALA A 47 -17.69 -2.59 -7.65
CA ALA A 47 -19.03 -2.29 -8.12
C ALA A 47 -19.22 -0.76 -8.19
N TRP A 48 -19.96 -0.31 -9.21
CA TRP A 48 -20.30 1.10 -9.41
C TRP A 48 -21.81 1.29 -9.29
N GLY A 49 -22.25 2.16 -8.37
CA GLY A 49 -23.67 2.38 -8.11
C GLY A 49 -24.40 1.10 -7.73
N THR A 50 -25.41 0.71 -8.51
CA THR A 50 -26.19 -0.52 -8.33
C THR A 50 -25.76 -1.66 -9.27
N ASN A 51 -24.69 -1.48 -10.03
CA ASN A 51 -24.23 -2.51 -10.96
C ASN A 51 -23.62 -3.70 -10.20
N PRO A 52 -23.74 -4.93 -10.75
CA PRO A 52 -23.05 -6.09 -10.19
C PRO A 52 -21.52 -5.86 -10.10
N PRO A 53 -20.85 -6.45 -9.09
CA PRO A 53 -19.40 -6.34 -8.98
C PRO A 53 -18.69 -7.04 -10.14
N SER A 54 -17.54 -6.52 -10.52
CA SER A 54 -16.62 -7.09 -11.52
C SER A 54 -15.17 -6.88 -11.08
N GLU A 55 -14.22 -7.64 -11.62
CA GLU A 55 -12.79 -7.38 -11.41
C GLU A 55 -12.06 -7.41 -12.75
N PRO A 56 -12.00 -6.28 -13.49
CA PRO A 56 -11.32 -6.24 -14.78
C PRO A 56 -9.80 -6.13 -14.65
N THR A 57 -9.25 -6.10 -13.44
CA THR A 57 -7.83 -5.83 -13.19
C THR A 57 -7.18 -6.79 -12.21
N SER A 58 -5.88 -6.96 -12.36
CA SER A 58 -5.01 -7.48 -11.30
C SER A 58 -4.56 -6.29 -10.44
N THR A 59 -5.40 -5.88 -9.49
CA THR A 59 -5.12 -4.77 -8.57
C THR A 59 -4.41 -5.26 -7.32
N LEU A 60 -3.28 -4.62 -7.01
CA LEU A 60 -2.47 -4.88 -5.82
C LEU A 60 -2.04 -3.54 -5.23
N VAL A 61 -2.29 -3.34 -3.95
CA VAL A 61 -1.89 -2.17 -3.17
C VAL A 61 -0.90 -2.60 -2.09
N LEU A 62 0.26 -1.94 -2.05
CA LEU A 62 1.24 -2.10 -0.98
C LEU A 62 1.22 -0.85 -0.11
N THR A 63 0.92 -0.98 1.19
CA THR A 63 0.94 0.13 2.15
C THR A 63 1.97 -0.13 3.24
N SER A 64 2.99 0.72 3.32
CA SER A 64 4.05 0.68 4.33
C SER A 64 3.58 1.05 5.74
N ALA A 65 4.43 0.87 6.75
CA ALA A 65 4.12 1.21 8.14
C ALA A 65 3.89 2.72 8.33
N LYS A 66 4.65 3.56 7.62
CA LYS A 66 4.44 5.02 7.61
C LYS A 66 3.36 5.47 6.63
N SER A 67 2.56 4.55 6.10
CA SER A 67 1.42 4.84 5.22
C SER A 67 1.76 5.39 3.85
N TYR A 68 3.00 5.23 3.37
CA TYR A 68 3.28 5.31 1.93
C TYR A 68 2.61 4.15 1.22
N TYR A 69 1.94 4.41 0.11
CA TYR A 69 1.27 3.38 -0.66
C TYR A 69 1.59 3.48 -2.15
N VAL A 70 1.57 2.31 -2.81
CA VAL A 70 1.56 2.17 -4.27
C VAL A 70 0.34 1.32 -4.63
N ASP A 71 -0.49 1.81 -5.55
CA ASP A 71 -1.63 1.10 -6.16
C ASP A 71 -1.34 0.94 -7.65
N ILE A 72 -1.21 -0.32 -8.11
CA ILE A 72 -1.08 -0.63 -9.53
C ILE A 72 -2.21 -1.55 -9.93
N ARG A 73 -2.93 -1.18 -11.00
CA ARG A 73 -4.07 -1.92 -11.55
C ARG A 73 -3.76 -2.36 -12.97
N PHE A 74 -3.19 -3.54 -13.15
CA PHE A 74 -2.96 -4.09 -14.49
C PHE A 74 -4.26 -4.61 -15.09
N SER A 75 -4.50 -4.33 -16.37
CA SER A 75 -5.62 -4.92 -17.10
C SER A 75 -5.48 -6.45 -17.15
N LEU A 76 -6.58 -7.19 -16.96
CA LEU A 76 -6.60 -8.64 -17.18
C LEU A 76 -6.73 -9.00 -18.66
N THR A 77 -7.30 -8.11 -19.48
CA THR A 77 -7.46 -8.33 -20.93
C THR A 77 -6.24 -7.87 -21.74
N GLY A 78 -5.18 -7.43 -21.06
CA GLY A 78 -3.96 -6.92 -21.68
C GLY A 78 -4.09 -5.46 -22.15
N PRO A 79 -3.06 -4.93 -22.82
CA PRO A 79 -3.09 -3.60 -23.41
C PRO A 79 -4.08 -3.58 -24.59
N THR A 80 -4.97 -2.60 -24.61
CA THR A 80 -5.73 -2.27 -25.83
C THR A 80 -4.94 -1.29 -26.68
N ALA A 81 -5.27 -1.15 -27.96
CA ALA A 81 -4.60 -0.20 -28.86
C ALA A 81 -4.56 1.26 -28.35
N THR A 82 -5.39 1.58 -27.34
CA THR A 82 -5.55 2.93 -26.77
C THR A 82 -5.14 3.04 -25.30
N SER A 83 -4.76 1.95 -24.62
CA SER A 83 -4.41 1.97 -23.19
C SER A 83 -3.11 1.23 -22.92
N PRO A 84 -2.18 1.80 -22.12
CA PRO A 84 -1.06 1.03 -21.59
C PRO A 84 -1.58 -0.18 -20.77
N PRO A 85 -0.75 -1.20 -20.53
CA PRO A 85 -1.16 -2.42 -19.84
C PRO A 85 -1.63 -2.20 -18.38
N HIS A 86 -1.38 -1.02 -17.81
CA HIS A 86 -2.01 -0.57 -16.57
C HIS A 86 -3.26 0.25 -16.86
N TYR A 87 -4.38 -0.15 -16.27
CA TYR A 87 -5.66 0.59 -16.32
C TYR A 87 -5.60 1.88 -15.49
N TRP A 88 -4.83 1.83 -14.39
CA TRP A 88 -4.54 2.96 -13.53
C TRP A 88 -3.37 2.61 -12.61
N ALA A 89 -2.51 3.57 -12.29
CA ALA A 89 -1.51 3.43 -11.24
C ALA A 89 -1.25 4.76 -10.56
N PHE A 90 -1.09 4.74 -9.25
CA PHE A 90 -0.82 5.93 -8.45
C PHE A 90 -0.12 5.59 -7.14
N ALA A 91 0.49 6.61 -6.53
CA ALA A 91 1.17 6.47 -5.25
C ALA A 91 1.11 7.75 -4.44
N GLY A 92 1.24 7.57 -3.13
CA GLY A 92 0.97 8.65 -2.19
C GLY A 92 1.16 8.26 -0.74
N THR A 93 0.50 9.04 0.14
CA THR A 93 0.36 8.72 1.55
C THR A 93 -1.11 8.58 1.93
N SER A 94 -1.41 7.69 2.88
CA SER A 94 -2.76 7.50 3.40
C SER A 94 -2.87 7.90 4.87
N LYS A 95 -4.05 8.32 5.30
CA LYS A 95 -4.36 8.63 6.69
C LYS A 95 -5.72 8.04 7.05
N SER A 96 -5.76 7.19 8.06
CA SER A 96 -6.99 6.56 8.55
C SER A 96 -7.42 7.17 9.88
N THR A 97 -8.73 7.32 10.05
CA THR A 97 -9.38 7.81 11.27
C THR A 97 -10.55 6.88 11.61
N PHE A 98 -10.84 6.73 12.90
CA PHE A 98 -11.99 5.95 13.35
C PHE A 98 -13.17 6.91 13.60
N PRO A 99 -14.41 6.52 13.27
CA PRO A 99 -15.57 7.30 13.66
C PRO A 99 -15.58 7.49 15.18
N PRO A 100 -16.01 8.67 15.68
CA PRO A 100 -16.11 8.89 17.11
C PRO A 100 -17.04 7.83 17.72
N ARG A 101 -16.60 7.17 18.80
CA ARG A 101 -17.54 6.38 19.61
C ARG A 101 -18.59 7.36 20.09
N ASN A 102 -19.85 7.15 19.71
CA ASN A 102 -20.94 7.85 20.38
C ASN A 102 -20.76 7.61 21.88
N PRO A 103 -20.54 8.66 22.70
CA PRO A 103 -20.51 8.46 24.13
C PRO A 103 -21.87 7.88 24.49
N ILE A 104 -21.87 6.69 25.08
CA ILE A 104 -23.07 6.16 25.72
C ILE A 104 -23.42 7.20 26.77
N SER A 105 -24.40 8.05 26.49
CA SER A 105 -24.88 9.05 27.44
C SER A 105 -25.26 8.29 28.72
N PRO A 106 -24.77 8.71 29.90
CA PRO A 106 -25.14 8.06 31.15
C PRO A 106 -26.66 8.09 31.33
N PRO A 107 -27.29 7.05 31.91
CA PRO A 107 -28.74 6.84 31.89
C PRO A 107 -29.57 7.81 32.77
N HIS A 108 -29.05 8.99 33.14
CA HIS A 108 -29.62 9.78 34.24
C HIS A 108 -29.94 11.26 33.96
N HIS A 109 -30.07 11.69 32.70
CA HIS A 109 -30.69 12.99 32.43
C HIS A 109 -31.96 12.84 31.58
N PRO A 110 -33.11 13.38 32.01
CA PRO A 110 -34.29 13.48 31.17
C PRO A 110 -34.01 14.53 30.09
N THR A 111 -33.41 14.10 28.98
CA THR A 111 -33.31 14.92 27.77
C THR A 111 -34.68 15.03 27.10
N PRO A 112 -35.01 16.19 26.51
CA PRO A 112 -36.23 16.36 25.72
C PRO A 112 -36.30 15.33 24.58
N PRO A 113 -37.50 15.00 24.07
CA PRO A 113 -37.68 13.99 23.04
C PRO A 113 -36.74 14.30 21.86
N PRO A 114 -36.01 13.30 21.35
CA PRO A 114 -35.08 13.53 20.26
C PRO A 114 -35.86 14.09 19.06
N THR A 115 -35.52 15.31 18.65
CA THR A 115 -35.74 15.76 17.29
C THR A 115 -35.14 14.70 16.37
N ARG A 116 -35.83 14.42 15.27
CA ARG A 116 -35.63 13.30 14.34
C ARG A 116 -34.32 13.44 13.54
N GLU A 117 -33.22 13.75 14.20
CA GLU A 117 -31.88 13.78 13.66
C GLU A 117 -31.43 12.33 13.51
N THR A 118 -31.25 11.94 12.26
CA THR A 118 -30.67 10.67 11.84
C THR A 118 -29.32 10.50 12.52
N HIS A 119 -29.29 9.80 13.65
CA HIS A 119 -28.02 9.32 14.20
C HIS A 119 -27.36 8.48 13.10
N PRO A 120 -26.17 8.87 12.60
CA PRO A 120 -25.48 8.05 11.63
C PRO A 120 -25.26 6.70 12.28
N ILE A 121 -25.73 5.64 11.62
CA ILE A 121 -25.47 4.27 12.02
C ILE A 121 -23.95 4.10 11.95
N SER A 122 -23.28 4.24 13.09
CA SER A 122 -21.84 4.00 13.19
C SER A 122 -21.65 2.50 13.17
N PHE A 123 -21.15 1.99 12.05
CA PHE A 123 -20.70 0.60 12.00
C PHE A 123 -19.45 0.48 12.87
N PRO A 124 -19.45 -0.42 13.87
CA PRO A 124 -18.40 -0.43 14.87
C PRO A 124 -17.05 -0.81 14.27
N CYS A 125 -16.99 -1.61 13.20
CA CYS A 125 -15.75 -2.11 12.61
C CYS A 125 -15.35 -1.34 11.33
N SER A 126 -15.31 -0.02 11.40
CA SER A 126 -14.96 0.82 10.25
C SER A 126 -13.88 1.86 10.51
N THR A 127 -13.21 2.25 9.43
CA THR A 127 -12.24 3.36 9.37
C THR A 127 -12.52 4.21 8.16
N HIS A 128 -12.38 5.52 8.31
CA HIS A 128 -12.35 6.46 7.19
C HIS A 128 -10.89 6.75 6.82
N THR A 129 -10.53 6.51 5.56
CA THR A 129 -9.19 6.74 5.04
C THR A 129 -9.22 7.83 3.98
N THR A 130 -8.24 8.72 4.01
CA THR A 130 -7.99 9.72 2.97
C THR A 130 -6.63 9.41 2.34
N TRP A 131 -6.55 9.48 1.01
CA TRP A 131 -5.34 9.27 0.23
C TRP A 131 -4.87 10.57 -0.42
N THR A 132 -3.63 10.95 -0.15
CA THR A 132 -2.96 12.08 -0.81
C THR A 132 -2.02 11.55 -1.87
N ARG A 133 -2.38 11.75 -3.14
CA ARG A 133 -1.60 11.31 -4.30
C ARG A 133 -0.52 12.34 -4.63
N PHE A 134 0.66 11.87 -4.98
CA PHE A 134 1.69 12.71 -5.60
C PHE A 134 2.22 12.12 -6.92
N LEU A 135 1.85 10.88 -7.26
CA LEU A 135 2.02 10.29 -8.59
C LEU A 135 0.68 9.71 -9.05
N ASP A 136 0.27 9.99 -10.29
CA ASP A 136 -0.93 9.41 -10.89
C ASP A 136 -0.77 9.24 -12.41
N SER A 137 -1.03 8.05 -12.94
CA SER A 137 -0.93 7.74 -14.37
C SER A 137 -1.91 8.51 -15.26
N ARG A 138 -2.96 9.10 -14.67
CA ARG A 138 -3.96 9.94 -15.32
C ARG A 138 -3.66 11.43 -15.16
N GLY A 139 -2.59 11.79 -14.45
CA GLY A 139 -2.18 13.17 -14.21
C GLY A 139 -3.06 13.94 -13.23
N ASP A 140 -4.00 13.26 -12.57
CA ASP A 140 -4.87 13.86 -11.56
C ASP A 140 -4.30 13.59 -10.16
N ILE A 141 -3.71 14.60 -9.55
CA ILE A 141 -3.20 14.54 -8.16
C ILE A 141 -4.01 15.42 -7.21
N THR A 142 -5.01 16.14 -7.72
CA THR A 142 -5.74 17.17 -6.96
C THR A 142 -7.12 16.72 -6.54
N THR A 143 -7.74 15.76 -7.25
CA THR A 143 -9.03 15.22 -6.83
C THR A 143 -8.87 14.52 -5.48
N PRO A 144 -9.66 14.88 -4.45
CA PRO A 144 -9.68 14.16 -3.19
C PRO A 144 -10.05 12.70 -3.42
N ASP A 145 -9.35 11.83 -2.70
CA ASP A 145 -9.61 10.40 -2.68
C ASP A 145 -9.80 9.99 -1.22
N ASP A 146 -11.01 9.59 -0.87
CA ASP A 146 -11.38 9.15 0.47
C ASP A 146 -12.49 8.10 0.44
N GLY A 147 -12.46 7.24 1.46
CA GLY A 147 -13.25 6.02 1.48
C GLY A 147 -13.43 5.51 2.91
N THR A 148 -14.53 4.81 3.12
CA THR A 148 -14.81 4.12 4.39
C THR A 148 -14.60 2.63 4.19
N THR A 149 -13.72 2.05 4.98
CA THR A 149 -13.42 0.62 4.98
C THR A 149 -14.12 -0.05 6.15
N TYR A 150 -14.75 -1.19 5.91
CA TYR A 150 -15.44 -2.03 6.88
C TYR A 150 -14.76 -3.40 6.94
N LEU A 151 -14.39 -3.87 8.13
CA LEU A 151 -13.92 -5.23 8.31
C LEU A 151 -15.09 -6.21 8.27
N LEU A 152 -15.00 -7.21 7.39
CA LEU A 152 -15.99 -8.27 7.26
C LEU A 152 -15.64 -9.46 8.14
N HIS A 153 -16.64 -10.30 8.43
CA HIS A 153 -16.51 -11.47 9.32
C HIS A 153 -15.46 -12.50 8.84
N ASN A 154 -15.22 -12.56 7.52
CA ASN A 154 -14.26 -13.47 6.90
C ASN A 154 -12.83 -12.88 6.83
N GLY A 155 -12.59 -11.69 7.38
CA GLY A 155 -11.31 -10.99 7.33
C GLY A 155 -11.08 -10.14 6.08
N ASP A 156 -11.98 -10.20 5.09
CA ASP A 156 -11.95 -9.26 3.96
C ASP A 156 -12.37 -7.85 4.41
N CYS A 157 -12.04 -6.85 3.61
CA CYS A 157 -12.43 -5.46 3.84
C CYS A 157 -13.33 -4.98 2.70
N LEU A 158 -14.48 -4.40 3.03
CA LEU A 158 -15.32 -3.68 2.06
C LEU A 158 -14.98 -2.19 2.16
N GLU A 159 -14.51 -1.61 1.08
CA GLU A 159 -14.34 -0.16 0.96
C GLU A 159 -15.50 0.45 0.19
N THR A 160 -15.98 1.60 0.63
CA THR A 160 -17.01 2.38 -0.06
C THR A 160 -16.62 3.84 -0.12
N GLY A 161 -16.86 4.49 -1.25
CA GLY A 161 -16.60 5.91 -1.43
C GLY A 161 -17.34 6.48 -2.63
N GLN A 162 -16.93 7.66 -3.07
CA GLN A 162 -17.38 8.27 -4.32
C GLN A 162 -16.19 8.63 -5.18
N MET A 163 -16.24 8.29 -6.46
CA MET A 163 -15.16 8.57 -7.40
C MET A 163 -15.72 8.74 -8.82
N ILE A 164 -14.99 9.45 -9.68
CA ILE A 164 -15.33 9.51 -11.11
C ILE A 164 -15.14 8.11 -11.69
N ASN A 165 -16.23 7.51 -12.17
CA ASN A 165 -16.16 6.25 -12.88
C ASN A 165 -15.34 6.46 -14.18
N PRO A 166 -14.23 5.72 -14.38
CA PRO A 166 -13.36 5.89 -15.53
C PRO A 166 -14.05 5.66 -16.89
N ASP A 167 -15.06 4.79 -16.94
CA ASP A 167 -15.75 4.43 -18.17
C ASP A 167 -16.84 5.46 -18.52
N THR A 168 -17.60 5.92 -17.51
CA THR A 168 -18.72 6.85 -17.72
C THR A 168 -18.34 8.33 -17.56
N ARG A 169 -17.20 8.60 -16.92
CA ARG A 169 -16.71 9.95 -16.54
C ARG A 169 -17.65 10.73 -15.63
N ILE A 170 -18.52 10.04 -14.89
CA ILE A 170 -19.47 10.63 -13.94
C ILE A 170 -19.07 10.25 -12.51
N LEU A 171 -19.26 11.16 -11.55
CA LEU A 171 -19.09 10.87 -10.12
C LEU A 171 -20.15 9.83 -9.69
N GLN A 172 -19.69 8.68 -9.22
CA GLN A 172 -20.57 7.59 -8.76
C GLN A 172 -20.08 7.05 -7.41
N SER A 173 -20.99 6.47 -6.64
CA SER A 173 -20.59 5.64 -5.50
C SER A 173 -19.91 4.38 -6.00
N TYR A 174 -18.87 3.93 -5.30
CA TYR A 174 -18.21 2.67 -5.58
C TYR A 174 -18.18 1.78 -4.32
N GLN A 175 -17.99 0.49 -4.57
CA GLN A 175 -17.67 -0.49 -3.53
C GLN A 175 -16.51 -1.34 -4.03
N GLU A 176 -15.43 -1.42 -3.26
CA GLU A 176 -14.27 -2.28 -3.56
C GLU A 176 -14.14 -3.35 -2.46
N LEU A 177 -14.04 -4.62 -2.86
CA LEU A 177 -13.79 -5.73 -1.94
C LEU A 177 -12.30 -6.06 -1.95
N TRP A 178 -11.68 -6.04 -0.77
CA TRP A 178 -10.25 -6.22 -0.58
C TRP A 178 -9.94 -7.45 0.27
N THR A 179 -8.90 -8.18 -0.08
CA THR A 179 -8.36 -9.31 0.70
C THR A 179 -6.88 -9.10 0.97
N SER A 180 -6.40 -9.62 2.10
CA SER A 180 -4.96 -9.82 2.30
C SER A 180 -4.53 -11.16 1.67
N PRO A 181 -3.32 -11.28 1.11
CA PRO A 181 -2.77 -12.57 0.73
C PRO A 181 -2.47 -13.42 1.99
N PRO A 182 -2.26 -14.74 1.83
CA PRO A 182 -1.88 -15.61 2.94
C PRO A 182 -0.61 -15.12 3.65
N ALA A 183 -0.51 -15.30 4.97
CA ALA A 183 0.64 -14.84 5.76
C ALA A 183 2.00 -15.30 5.18
N ASN A 184 2.07 -16.54 4.70
CA ASN A 184 3.27 -17.12 4.07
C ASN A 184 3.75 -16.34 2.83
N ASP A 185 2.86 -15.65 2.11
CA ASP A 185 3.21 -14.84 0.94
C ASP A 185 3.79 -13.48 1.35
N VAL A 186 3.53 -13.04 2.58
CA VAL A 186 4.04 -11.77 3.12
C VAL A 186 5.25 -11.98 4.03
N GLU A 187 5.47 -13.22 4.47
CA GLU A 187 6.67 -13.62 5.20
C GLU A 187 7.86 -13.81 4.26
N GLN A 188 8.96 -13.10 4.53
CA GLN A 188 10.25 -13.46 3.95
C GLN A 188 11.03 -14.35 4.91
N ARG A 189 11.38 -15.56 4.48
CA ARG A 189 12.42 -16.35 5.15
C ARG A 189 13.76 -15.78 4.73
N ASP A 190 14.41 -15.04 5.62
CA ASP A 190 15.82 -14.67 5.44
C ASP A 190 16.62 -15.96 5.33
N ARG A 191 17.04 -16.35 4.12
CA ARG A 191 18.19 -17.23 3.99
C ARG A 191 19.41 -16.36 4.26
N ALA A 192 19.76 -16.24 5.54
CA ALA A 192 21.15 -16.05 5.88
C ALA A 192 21.93 -17.23 5.29
N SER A 193 22.94 -16.89 4.52
CA SER A 193 24.07 -17.70 4.13
C SER A 193 24.89 -18.15 5.33
N ASP A 194 24.25 -18.80 6.31
CA ASP A 194 24.94 -19.44 7.42
C ASP A 194 25.18 -20.90 7.07
N GLY A 195 26.46 -21.25 7.04
CA GLY A 195 26.98 -22.47 6.44
C GLY A 195 26.37 -23.76 6.98
N GLU A 196 26.24 -24.70 6.05
CA GLU A 196 26.64 -26.10 6.19
C GLU A 196 26.96 -26.58 7.63
N GLN A 197 25.94 -26.67 8.49
CA GLN A 197 26.04 -27.51 9.68
C GLN A 197 25.69 -28.93 9.29
N ARG A 198 26.78 -29.63 8.94
CA ARG A 198 26.99 -31.07 8.98
C ARG A 198 26.00 -31.78 9.92
N LEU A 199 25.08 -32.53 9.31
CA LEU A 199 24.18 -33.46 9.98
C LEU A 199 25.00 -34.43 10.85
N THR A 200 24.97 -34.23 12.17
CA THR A 200 25.23 -35.31 13.12
C THR A 200 23.87 -35.89 13.49
N ARG A 201 23.71 -37.16 13.17
CA ARG A 201 22.51 -37.95 13.41
C ARG A 201 22.56 -38.39 14.86
N ASP A 202 21.80 -37.74 15.73
CA ASP A 202 21.50 -38.25 17.06
C ASP A 202 19.98 -38.36 17.22
N GLU A 203 19.52 -39.60 17.34
CA GLU A 203 18.11 -39.95 17.47
C GLU A 203 17.72 -39.85 18.94
N SER A 204 17.03 -38.78 19.31
CA SER A 204 16.31 -38.66 20.58
C SER A 204 14.83 -38.34 20.32
N PRO A 205 13.89 -38.92 21.11
CA PRO A 205 12.45 -38.86 20.83
C PRO A 205 11.83 -37.47 21.08
N PRO A 206 10.67 -37.18 20.48
CA PRO A 206 10.15 -35.82 20.39
C PRO A 206 9.49 -35.38 21.70
N THR A 207 10.13 -34.43 22.37
CA THR A 207 9.50 -33.62 23.43
C THR A 207 8.52 -32.64 22.78
N GLN A 208 7.26 -32.62 23.26
CA GLN A 208 6.25 -31.65 22.82
C GLN A 208 6.75 -30.21 23.03
N HIS A 209 7.19 -29.57 21.96
CA HIS A 209 7.46 -28.14 21.95
C HIS A 209 6.14 -27.37 21.99
N GLN A 210 5.90 -26.69 23.11
CA GLN A 210 4.97 -25.58 23.15
C GLN A 210 5.44 -24.54 22.12
N SER A 211 4.62 -24.34 21.09
CA SER A 211 4.77 -23.26 20.12
C SER A 211 4.64 -21.93 20.87
N THR A 212 5.77 -21.34 21.23
CA THR A 212 5.82 -19.93 21.61
C THR A 212 5.46 -19.14 20.37
N GLY A 213 4.27 -18.54 20.35
CA GLY A 213 3.77 -17.69 19.26
C GLY A 213 4.71 -16.51 19.02
N SER A 214 5.72 -16.71 18.19
CA SER A 214 6.58 -15.67 17.68
C SER A 214 5.72 -14.77 16.80
N GLU A 215 5.47 -13.55 17.25
CA GLU A 215 4.83 -12.50 16.47
C GLU A 215 5.59 -12.34 15.15
N VAL A 216 4.95 -12.69 14.04
CA VAL A 216 5.52 -12.57 12.70
C VAL A 216 5.57 -11.09 12.33
N LYS A 217 6.77 -10.52 12.31
CA LYS A 217 6.96 -9.13 11.87
C LYS A 217 6.98 -9.09 10.34
N VAL A 218 5.92 -8.55 9.76
CA VAL A 218 5.89 -8.22 8.33
C VAL A 218 6.90 -7.11 8.08
N LYS A 219 7.80 -7.34 7.12
CA LYS A 219 8.89 -6.41 6.82
C LYS A 219 8.53 -5.51 5.64
N ALA A 220 8.88 -4.22 5.73
CA ALA A 220 8.64 -3.24 4.66
C ALA A 220 9.86 -2.36 4.38
N ILE A 221 10.07 -2.02 3.11
CA ILE A 221 11.07 -1.03 2.66
C ILE A 221 10.38 -0.05 1.72
N VAL A 222 10.63 1.25 1.94
CA VAL A 222 10.19 2.33 1.05
C VAL A 222 11.39 3.10 0.55
N ALA A 223 11.50 3.23 -0.78
CA ALA A 223 12.47 4.08 -1.43
C ALA A 223 11.77 5.21 -2.18
N LEU A 224 12.24 6.45 -2.00
CA LEU A 224 11.73 7.62 -2.71
C LEU A 224 12.80 8.21 -3.63
N LEU A 225 12.40 8.54 -4.85
CA LEU A 225 13.21 9.29 -5.80
C LEU A 225 13.00 10.78 -5.58
N HIS A 226 14.08 11.47 -5.19
CA HIS A 226 14.12 12.92 -5.11
C HIS A 226 14.93 13.47 -6.28
N ARG A 227 14.41 14.50 -6.98
CA ARG A 227 15.23 15.25 -7.94
C ARG A 227 16.37 15.94 -7.20
N ARG A 228 17.56 15.94 -7.82
CA ARG A 228 18.66 16.80 -7.34
C ARG A 228 18.17 18.25 -7.44
N PRO A 229 18.40 19.09 -6.41
CA PRO A 229 18.21 20.52 -6.54
C PRO A 229 19.02 21.00 -7.76
N GLN A 230 18.41 21.77 -8.66
CA GLN A 230 19.21 22.41 -9.71
C GLN A 230 20.25 23.32 -9.04
N PRO A 231 21.51 23.33 -9.51
CA PRO A 231 22.51 24.24 -8.98
C PRO A 231 22.03 25.69 -9.22
N PRO A 232 22.22 26.59 -8.24
CA PRO A 232 21.65 27.93 -8.26
C PRO A 232 22.07 28.77 -9.49
N HIS A 233 23.18 28.43 -10.15
CA HIS A 233 23.66 29.13 -11.34
C HIS A 233 22.89 28.83 -12.63
N LEU A 234 22.00 27.82 -12.64
CA LEU A 234 21.15 27.48 -13.80
C LEU A 234 19.67 27.79 -13.58
N ALA A 235 19.29 28.31 -12.41
CA ALA A 235 17.94 28.78 -12.15
C ALA A 235 17.71 30.08 -12.95
N THR A 236 17.06 29.98 -14.10
CA THR A 236 16.59 31.16 -14.84
C THR A 236 15.70 32.00 -13.94
N GLU A 237 15.95 33.32 -13.87
CA GLU A 237 15.30 34.32 -13.00
C GLU A 237 13.79 34.54 -13.27
N SER A 238 13.09 33.56 -13.84
CA SER A 238 11.66 33.62 -14.13
C SER A 238 10.84 32.99 -13.01
N GLY A 239 10.50 33.81 -12.00
CA GLY A 239 9.37 33.57 -11.10
C GLY A 239 9.74 33.28 -9.65
N SER A 240 9.31 34.16 -8.75
CA SER A 240 9.36 34.07 -7.28
C SER A 240 8.43 32.98 -6.70
N GLY A 241 8.48 31.77 -7.25
CA GLY A 241 7.82 30.60 -6.70
C GLY A 241 8.65 30.05 -5.52
N SER A 242 8.03 30.00 -4.35
CA SER A 242 8.57 29.40 -3.13
C SER A 242 9.37 28.11 -3.41
N ALA A 243 10.63 28.08 -2.98
CA ALA A 243 11.52 26.91 -3.01
C ALA A 243 11.06 25.84 -1.99
N SER A 244 9.85 25.33 -2.19
CA SER A 244 9.12 24.50 -1.25
C SER A 244 8.96 23.09 -1.82
N GLY A 245 9.75 22.16 -1.28
CA GLY A 245 9.52 20.71 -1.41
C GLY A 245 10.36 20.07 -2.49
N SER A 246 11.23 19.13 -2.08
CA SER A 246 11.79 18.14 -2.99
C SER A 246 10.64 17.34 -3.60
N GLU A 247 10.31 17.63 -4.85
CA GLU A 247 9.25 16.93 -5.59
C GLU A 247 9.62 15.45 -5.72
N VAL A 248 8.79 14.57 -5.14
CA VAL A 248 8.97 13.12 -5.24
C VAL A 248 8.57 12.70 -6.64
N LYS A 249 9.52 12.13 -7.39
CA LYS A 249 9.31 11.69 -8.78
C LYS A 249 9.14 10.18 -8.94
N GLY A 250 9.28 9.44 -7.85
CA GLY A 250 9.15 7.98 -7.87
C GLY A 250 9.07 7.40 -6.47
N MET A 251 8.40 6.26 -6.36
CA MET A 251 8.27 5.49 -5.14
C MET A 251 8.44 4.01 -5.46
N ILE A 252 9.20 3.30 -4.61
CA ILE A 252 9.23 1.84 -4.57
C ILE A 252 8.80 1.41 -3.17
N VAL A 253 7.84 0.50 -3.08
CA VAL A 253 7.41 -0.14 -1.84
C VAL A 253 7.62 -1.64 -1.98
N ARG A 254 8.30 -2.23 -1.01
CA ARG A 254 8.45 -3.68 -0.86
C ARG A 254 7.86 -4.13 0.46
N ILE A 255 7.02 -5.15 0.43
CA ILE A 255 6.43 -5.79 1.61
C ILE A 255 6.47 -7.30 1.40
N GLY A 256 7.23 -8.01 2.23
CA GLY A 256 7.40 -9.46 2.08
C GLY A 256 7.93 -9.86 0.69
N ASN A 257 7.15 -10.70 0.00
CA ASN A 257 7.44 -11.19 -1.36
C ASN A 257 6.88 -10.31 -2.48
N TYR A 258 6.37 -9.11 -2.16
CA TYR A 258 5.82 -8.17 -3.13
C TYR A 258 6.68 -6.91 -3.20
N CYS A 259 6.92 -6.43 -4.41
CA CYS A 259 7.53 -5.12 -4.63
C CYS A 259 6.84 -4.42 -5.79
N GLN A 260 6.50 -3.15 -5.60
CA GLN A 260 5.93 -2.29 -6.63
C GLN A 260 6.74 -1.01 -6.72
N GLY A 261 7.00 -0.57 -7.95
CA GLY A 261 7.65 0.70 -8.25
C GLY A 261 6.80 1.52 -9.20
N ILE A 262 6.76 2.83 -8.97
CA ILE A 262 6.17 3.81 -9.86
C ILE A 262 7.10 5.02 -9.99
N ILE A 263 7.27 5.54 -11.20
CA ILE A 263 8.12 6.69 -11.51
C ILE A 263 7.44 7.59 -12.54
N GLU A 264 7.51 8.90 -12.34
CA GLU A 264 7.11 9.91 -13.31
C GLU A 264 8.17 10.08 -14.38
N VAL A 265 7.75 10.00 -15.64
CA VAL A 265 8.57 10.25 -16.82
C VAL A 265 8.48 11.74 -17.15
N PRO A 266 9.61 12.46 -17.24
CA PRO A 266 9.62 13.81 -17.78
C PRO A 266 9.03 13.82 -19.20
N PRO A 267 8.29 14.86 -19.59
CA PRO A 267 7.87 15.00 -20.98
C PRO A 267 9.11 14.98 -21.89
N SER A 268 9.07 14.20 -22.95
CA SER A 268 10.16 14.16 -23.92
C SER A 268 10.29 15.53 -24.57
N THR A 269 11.44 16.18 -24.40
CA THR A 269 11.81 17.37 -25.17
C THR A 269 12.25 16.94 -26.57
N SER A 270 11.40 16.23 -27.32
CA SER A 270 11.69 15.95 -28.73
C SER A 270 11.55 17.28 -29.48
N SER A 271 12.70 17.88 -29.79
CA SER A 271 12.85 19.13 -30.52
C SER A 271 12.59 18.98 -32.03
N ASP A 272 11.67 18.11 -32.44
CA ASP A 272 11.26 17.99 -33.84
C ASP A 272 10.22 19.06 -34.17
N VAL A 273 10.58 20.32 -33.92
CA VAL A 273 9.84 21.50 -34.37
C VAL A 273 10.43 21.94 -35.70
N GLU A 274 10.30 21.11 -36.73
CA GLU A 274 10.58 21.51 -38.12
C GLU A 274 9.30 21.89 -38.89
N SER A 275 8.11 21.68 -38.32
CA SER A 275 6.85 22.19 -38.89
C SER A 275 6.25 23.23 -37.96
N GLY A 276 6.41 24.51 -38.28
CA GLY A 276 5.97 25.68 -37.48
C GLY A 276 4.45 25.86 -37.33
N VAL A 277 3.74 24.82 -36.90
CA VAL A 277 2.32 24.87 -36.53
C VAL A 277 2.19 24.46 -35.07
N CYS A 278 2.28 25.45 -34.19
CA CYS A 278 2.07 25.28 -32.76
C CYS A 278 0.55 25.11 -32.51
N HIS A 279 0.04 23.88 -32.55
CA HIS A 279 -1.22 23.62 -31.88
C HIS A 279 -0.97 23.63 -30.37
N PRO A 280 -1.79 24.33 -29.56
CA PRO A 280 -1.79 24.18 -28.11
C PRO A 280 -2.33 22.79 -27.77
N SER A 281 -1.51 21.77 -28.00
CA SER A 281 -1.71 20.45 -27.43
C SER A 281 -1.57 20.62 -25.93
N THR A 282 -2.65 20.38 -25.21
CA THR A 282 -2.68 20.10 -23.77
C THR A 282 -1.39 19.38 -23.40
N ALA A 283 -0.53 20.02 -22.59
CA ALA A 283 0.67 19.38 -22.08
C ALA A 283 0.22 18.08 -21.42
N GLN A 284 0.56 16.94 -22.04
CA GLN A 284 0.26 15.63 -21.47
C GLN A 284 0.95 15.60 -20.11
N ALA A 285 0.15 15.61 -19.05
CA ALA A 285 0.63 15.44 -17.69
C ALA A 285 1.59 14.24 -17.67
N GLY A 286 2.71 14.38 -16.93
CA GLY A 286 3.84 13.45 -16.98
C GLY A 286 3.37 12.00 -16.97
N SER A 287 3.73 11.25 -18.01
CA SER A 287 3.36 9.83 -18.06
C SER A 287 4.08 9.09 -16.92
N VAL A 288 3.45 8.12 -16.28
CA VAL A 288 4.15 7.27 -15.30
C VAL A 288 4.61 5.95 -15.92
N ARG A 289 5.63 5.35 -15.32
CA ARG A 289 6.06 3.97 -15.58
C ARG A 289 5.96 3.19 -14.29
N VAL A 290 5.65 1.90 -14.42
CA VAL A 290 5.44 1.02 -13.28
C VAL A 290 6.20 -0.29 -13.42
N GLU A 291 6.56 -0.86 -12.28
CA GLU A 291 6.99 -2.24 -12.16
C GLU A 291 6.25 -2.93 -11.02
N ARG A 292 6.00 -4.23 -11.20
CA ARG A 292 5.58 -5.13 -10.15
C ARG A 292 6.48 -6.35 -10.17
N TRP A 293 6.94 -6.74 -9.00
CA TRP A 293 7.78 -7.91 -8.78
C TRP A 293 7.17 -8.79 -7.71
N ARG A 294 7.26 -10.11 -7.90
CA ARG A 294 6.92 -11.13 -6.91
C ARG A 294 8.11 -12.03 -6.68
N PHE A 295 8.40 -12.34 -5.42
CA PHE A 295 9.39 -13.35 -5.07
C PHE A 295 8.73 -14.73 -5.06
N ASN A 296 9.25 -15.66 -5.86
CA ASN A 296 8.69 -17.02 -5.95
C ASN A 296 9.12 -17.83 -4.74
N SER A 297 8.23 -18.00 -3.77
CA SER A 297 8.52 -18.78 -2.57
C SER A 297 8.37 -20.27 -2.85
N LYS A 298 9.06 -21.14 -2.09
CA LYS A 298 8.87 -22.60 -2.18
C LYS A 298 7.42 -23.03 -1.93
N THR A 299 6.69 -22.25 -1.14
CA THR A 299 5.30 -22.48 -0.76
C THR A 299 4.32 -22.29 -1.92
N ASP A 300 4.60 -21.38 -2.86
CA ASP A 300 3.79 -21.20 -4.08
C ASP A 300 3.76 -22.48 -4.95
N SER A 301 4.89 -23.22 -4.98
CA SER A 301 5.01 -24.48 -5.72
C SER A 301 4.20 -25.64 -5.11
N ILE A 302 3.93 -25.61 -3.80
CA ILE A 302 3.19 -26.68 -3.11
C ILE A 302 1.67 -26.43 -3.16
N LEU A 303 1.22 -25.18 -3.03
CA LEU A 303 -0.21 -24.84 -3.11
C LEU A 303 -0.78 -25.02 -4.53
N SER A 304 0.03 -24.81 -5.58
CA SER A 304 -0.36 -25.20 -6.95
C SER A 304 -0.53 -26.71 -7.15
N GLY A 305 -0.12 -27.54 -6.17
CA GLY A 305 -0.26 -29.00 -6.20
C GLY A 305 -1.43 -29.55 -5.38
N ILE A 306 -2.12 -28.75 -4.56
CA ILE A 306 -3.10 -29.26 -3.59
C ILE A 306 -4.41 -28.43 -3.63
N GLY A 307 -5.33 -28.80 -4.53
CA GLY A 307 -6.75 -28.41 -4.55
C GLY A 307 -7.09 -27.16 -5.41
N THR A 308 -8.23 -27.01 -6.11
CA THR A 308 -9.51 -27.73 -6.20
C THR A 308 -10.23 -27.20 -7.46
N GLY A 309 -10.64 -28.06 -8.40
CA GLY A 309 -11.49 -27.70 -9.55
C GLY A 309 -10.84 -27.97 -10.91
N GLU A 310 -11.45 -28.84 -11.71
CA GLU A 310 -10.95 -29.32 -13.02
C GLU A 310 -10.58 -28.19 -14.01
N VAL A 311 -11.17 -26.99 -13.86
CA VAL A 311 -10.96 -25.86 -14.79
C VAL A 311 -9.63 -25.13 -14.56
N LEU A 312 -9.11 -25.08 -13.32
CA LEU A 312 -7.79 -24.48 -13.04
C LEU A 312 -6.64 -25.47 -13.26
N GLU A 313 -6.95 -26.77 -13.32
CA GLU A 313 -5.96 -27.82 -13.52
C GLU A 313 -5.42 -27.85 -14.97
N GLU A 314 -6.24 -27.50 -15.97
CA GLU A 314 -5.78 -27.38 -17.36
C GLU A 314 -4.88 -26.17 -17.57
N GLU A 315 -5.19 -25.02 -16.98
CA GLU A 315 -4.37 -23.80 -17.11
C GLU A 315 -3.02 -23.97 -16.39
N GLY A 316 -3.02 -24.64 -15.24
CA GLY A 316 -1.79 -25.04 -14.54
C GLY A 316 -0.95 -26.08 -15.30
N LYS A 317 -1.58 -27.06 -15.96
CA LYS A 317 -0.87 -28.02 -16.83
C LYS A 317 -0.28 -27.35 -18.07
N ARG A 318 -0.96 -26.36 -18.65
CA ARG A 318 -0.47 -25.61 -19.81
C ARG A 318 0.78 -24.79 -19.48
N ARG A 319 0.78 -24.09 -18.33
CA ARG A 319 1.96 -23.35 -17.81
C ARG A 319 3.16 -24.27 -17.51
N ARG A 320 2.92 -25.46 -16.96
CA ARG A 320 3.98 -26.46 -16.75
C ARG A 320 4.58 -27.00 -18.05
N ALA A 321 3.75 -27.18 -19.08
CA ALA A 321 4.22 -27.66 -20.39
C ALA A 321 5.08 -26.62 -21.12
N GLU A 322 4.91 -25.33 -20.82
CA GLU A 322 5.65 -24.22 -21.43
C GLU A 322 6.91 -23.82 -20.62
N GLY A 323 7.19 -24.49 -19.50
CA GLY A 323 8.41 -24.25 -18.71
C GLY A 323 8.40 -22.92 -17.92
N GLU A 324 7.22 -22.34 -17.69
CA GLU A 324 7.03 -21.07 -16.96
C GLU A 324 6.96 -21.22 -15.44
N ASP A 325 7.39 -22.36 -14.88
CA ASP A 325 7.53 -22.49 -13.43
C ASP A 325 8.73 -21.62 -12.99
N GLY A 326 8.41 -20.38 -12.61
CA GLY A 326 9.37 -19.39 -12.16
C GLY A 326 10.34 -19.98 -11.14
N GLU A 327 11.64 -19.75 -11.35
CA GLU A 327 12.70 -20.31 -10.53
C GLU A 327 12.47 -19.94 -9.06
N VAL A 328 12.26 -20.96 -8.22
CA VAL A 328 12.02 -20.79 -6.79
C VAL A 328 13.19 -20.04 -6.15
N GLY A 329 12.88 -19.04 -5.33
CA GLY A 329 13.87 -18.21 -4.66
C GLY A 329 14.36 -17.03 -5.51
N LYS A 330 13.66 -16.72 -6.61
CA LYS A 330 13.96 -15.59 -7.49
C LYS A 330 12.81 -14.60 -7.52
N TRP A 331 13.16 -13.33 -7.72
CA TRP A 331 12.20 -12.28 -8.06
C TRP A 331 11.83 -12.39 -9.54
N THR A 332 10.54 -12.52 -9.82
CA THR A 332 9.97 -12.45 -11.17
C THR A 332 9.26 -11.12 -11.35
N ARG A 333 9.55 -10.44 -12.45
CA ARG A 333 8.86 -9.23 -12.87
C ARG A 333 7.54 -9.60 -13.55
N ASP A 334 6.46 -8.93 -13.20
CA ASP A 334 5.19 -9.04 -13.93
C ASP A 334 5.39 -8.48 -15.34
N GLU A 335 5.06 -9.28 -16.36
CA GLU A 335 5.25 -8.95 -17.77
C GLU A 335 4.51 -7.67 -18.20
N ARG A 336 3.46 -7.27 -17.48
CA ARG A 336 2.66 -6.06 -17.75
C ARG A 336 3.30 -4.78 -17.23
N SER A 337 4.42 -4.89 -16.52
CA SER A 337 5.22 -3.77 -16.06
C SER A 337 5.73 -2.94 -17.25
N THR A 338 5.47 -1.63 -17.25
CA THR A 338 5.76 -0.73 -18.38
C THR A 338 7.14 -0.10 -18.35
N TYR A 339 7.83 -0.15 -17.21
CA TYR A 339 9.14 0.48 -17.08
C TYR A 339 10.17 -0.19 -17.98
N GLN A 340 10.88 0.62 -18.76
CA GLN A 340 12.12 0.24 -19.40
C GLN A 340 13.15 1.30 -19.01
N GLU A 341 14.38 0.86 -18.76
CA GLU A 341 15.46 1.80 -18.50
C GLU A 341 15.70 2.66 -19.73
N ASP A 342 15.61 3.98 -19.56
CA ASP A 342 15.80 4.94 -20.65
C ASP A 342 16.86 5.97 -20.24
N LYS A 343 18.06 5.79 -20.77
CA LYS A 343 19.19 6.71 -20.56
C LYS A 343 18.94 8.09 -21.18
N ALA A 344 18.22 8.16 -22.31
CA ALA A 344 17.96 9.43 -22.99
C ALA A 344 16.99 10.28 -22.18
N GLN A 345 16.02 9.66 -21.52
CA GLN A 345 15.08 10.33 -20.62
C GLN A 345 15.60 10.43 -19.18
N GLY A 346 16.76 9.83 -18.87
CA GLY A 346 17.35 9.80 -17.53
C GLY A 346 16.49 9.06 -16.50
N ILE A 347 15.71 8.06 -16.94
CA ILE A 347 14.75 7.33 -16.11
C ILE A 347 15.31 6.00 -15.66
N TRP A 348 15.49 5.85 -14.35
CA TRP A 348 15.92 4.60 -13.73
C TRP A 348 15.18 4.32 -12.43
N MET A 349 14.65 3.10 -12.31
CA MET A 349 13.90 2.61 -11.15
C MET A 349 14.53 1.31 -10.63
N PRO A 350 15.17 1.32 -9.44
CA PRO A 350 15.96 0.19 -8.95
C PRO A 350 15.15 -0.74 -8.04
N CYS A 351 14.02 -1.29 -8.53
CA CYS A 351 13.19 -2.21 -7.73
C CYS A 351 13.99 -3.41 -7.19
N LEU A 352 14.82 -4.04 -8.01
CA LEU A 352 15.66 -5.16 -7.58
C LEU A 352 16.66 -4.77 -6.48
N TRP A 353 17.22 -3.56 -6.53
CA TRP A 353 18.09 -3.07 -5.44
C TRP A 353 17.34 -2.97 -4.11
N VAL A 354 16.06 -2.58 -4.12
CA VAL A 354 15.19 -2.58 -2.93
C VAL A 354 14.86 -4.01 -2.47
N CYS A 355 14.75 -4.94 -3.43
CA CYS A 355 14.49 -6.36 -3.19
C CYS A 355 15.70 -7.15 -2.66
N GLU A 356 16.91 -6.66 -2.89
CA GLU A 356 18.15 -7.37 -2.58
C GLU A 356 18.87 -6.81 -1.35
N GLY A 357 19.35 -7.72 -0.50
CA GLY A 357 20.17 -7.39 0.66
C GLY A 357 19.39 -6.79 1.84
N LYS A 358 20.14 -6.37 2.86
CA LYS A 358 19.62 -5.70 4.06
C LYS A 358 19.71 -4.19 3.88
N ARG A 359 18.59 -3.55 3.55
CA ARG A 359 18.50 -2.09 3.37
C ARG A 359 18.18 -1.40 4.69
N ARG A 360 18.76 -0.22 4.89
CA ARG A 360 18.56 0.62 6.07
C ARG A 360 18.07 2.00 5.67
N VAL A 361 17.33 2.65 6.57
CA VAL A 361 16.97 4.06 6.40
C VAL A 361 18.24 4.89 6.20
N GLY A 362 18.23 5.73 5.16
CA GLY A 362 19.37 6.54 4.75
C GLY A 362 20.24 5.91 3.65
N ASP A 363 20.13 4.60 3.39
CA ASP A 363 20.76 3.98 2.22
C ASP A 363 20.28 4.68 0.95
N SER A 364 21.18 4.87 0.01
CA SER A 364 20.87 5.52 -1.25
C SER A 364 21.55 4.85 -2.42
N THR A 365 20.94 4.99 -3.60
CA THR A 365 21.55 4.55 -4.85
C THR A 365 21.31 5.55 -5.96
N GLU A 366 22.30 5.67 -6.84
CA GLU A 366 22.28 6.50 -8.03
C GLU A 366 22.92 5.71 -9.17
N LYS A 367 22.57 6.08 -10.40
CA LYS A 367 23.12 5.47 -11.60
C LYS A 367 23.61 6.56 -12.52
N GLU A 368 24.83 6.38 -13.03
CA GLU A 368 25.44 7.34 -13.95
C GLU A 368 24.56 7.51 -15.20
N GLY A 369 24.32 8.78 -15.58
CA GLY A 369 23.44 9.14 -16.69
C GLY A 369 21.94 9.24 -16.36
N PHE A 370 21.55 9.06 -15.09
CA PHE A 370 20.15 9.16 -14.66
C PHE A 370 19.91 10.32 -13.71
N VAL A 371 18.68 10.84 -13.69
CA VAL A 371 18.32 12.00 -12.88
C VAL A 371 17.81 11.56 -11.51
N GLY A 372 18.49 12.02 -10.47
CA GLY A 372 18.04 11.90 -9.08
C GLY A 372 18.74 10.80 -8.29
N THR A 373 18.34 10.68 -7.02
CA THR A 373 18.88 9.69 -6.09
C THR A 373 17.70 8.99 -5.42
N TRP A 374 17.71 7.67 -5.46
CA TRP A 374 16.77 6.85 -4.69
C TRP A 374 17.28 6.74 -3.26
N ARG A 375 16.43 7.04 -2.27
CA ARG A 375 16.77 6.94 -0.85
C ARG A 375 15.77 6.08 -0.10
N ILE A 376 16.26 5.21 0.76
CA ILE A 376 15.43 4.45 1.69
C ILE A 376 14.95 5.39 2.80
N VAL A 377 13.64 5.60 2.89
CA VAL A 377 12.99 6.47 3.90
C VAL A 377 12.28 5.67 5.00
N GLU A 378 12.09 4.38 4.74
CA GLU A 378 11.52 3.42 5.66
C GLU A 378 12.17 2.05 5.43
N ALA A 379 12.59 1.40 6.51
CA ALA A 379 13.06 0.02 6.52
C ALA A 379 12.69 -0.58 7.88
N GLU A 380 11.59 -1.32 7.93
CA GLU A 380 11.12 -2.00 9.14
C GLU A 380 11.39 -3.50 9.06
N GLY A 381 12.05 -4.05 10.08
CA GLY A 381 12.26 -5.49 10.23
C GLY A 381 13.39 -6.12 9.40
N TRP A 382 14.27 -5.33 8.77
CA TRP A 382 15.37 -5.80 7.89
C TRP A 382 16.78 -5.77 8.50
#